data_AF-A0A7J2IPX4-F1
#
_entry.id   AF-A0A7J2IPX4-F1
#
_cell.length_a   1.000
_cell.length_b   1.000
_cell.length_c   1.000
_cell.angle_alpha   90.00
_cell.angle_beta   90.00
_cell.angle_gamma   90.00
#
_symmetry.space_group_name_H-M   'P 1'
#
loop_
_entity.id
_entity.type
_entity.pdbx_description
1 polymer ?
#
loop_
_entity_poly.entity_id
_entity_poly.type
_entity_poly.pdbx_seq_one_letter_code
_entity_poly.pdbx_strand_id
1 'polypeptide(L)' 'MIEKFVKSPEGLELAVLCLDYGYKLADKVCDLTRDQINFLIAAYNYRMWLMKEISETKEGWTKIIIGD' A
#
# COMPACT_ATOMS: atom_id res chain seq x y z
N MET A 1 -2.39 -1.18 16.06
CA MET A 1 -3.73 -1.40 15.47
C MET A 1 -3.73 -1.05 13.98
N ILE A 2 -3.31 0.17 13.61
CA ILE A 2 -3.15 0.60 12.21
C ILE A 2 -2.24 -0.30 11.37
N GLU A 3 -1.09 -0.74 11.88
CA GLU A 3 -0.21 -1.64 11.10
C GLU A 3 -0.86 -2.99 10.76
N LYS A 4 -1.71 -3.52 11.66
CA LYS A 4 -2.45 -4.75 11.39
C LYS A 4 -3.51 -4.52 10.32
N PHE A 5 -4.16 -3.36 10.36
CA PHE A 5 -5.17 -2.99 9.38
C PHE A 5 -4.57 -2.75 7.98
N VAL A 6 -3.46 -2.01 7.86
CA VAL A 6 -2.78 -1.77 6.57
C VAL A 6 -2.38 -3.06 5.87
N LYS A 7 -2.10 -4.13 6.64
CA LYS A 7 -1.73 -5.45 6.12
C LYS A 7 -2.94 -6.37 5.87
N SER A 8 -4.15 -5.96 6.22
CA SER A 8 -5.36 -6.72 5.91
C SER A 8 -5.79 -6.51 4.46
N PRO A 9 -6.60 -7.40 3.87
CA PRO A 9 -7.13 -7.22 2.52
C PRO A 9 -7.83 -5.86 2.33
N GLU A 10 -8.65 -5.46 3.29
CA GLU A 10 -9.41 -4.21 3.24
C GLU A 10 -8.50 -2.99 3.34
N GLY A 11 -7.47 -3.05 4.19
CA GLY A 11 -6.49 -1.97 4.29
C GLY A 11 -5.63 -1.85 3.05
N LEU A 12 -5.29 -2.97 2.40
CA LEU A 12 -4.56 -3.00 1.13
C LEU A 12 -5.39 -2.43 -0.02
N GLU A 13 -6.66 -2.83 -0.14
CA GLU A 13 -7.57 -2.25 -1.13
C GLU A 13 -7.70 -0.74 -0.95
N LEU A 14 -7.94 -0.27 0.27
CA LEU A 14 -8.05 1.15 0.54
C LEU A 14 -6.74 1.89 0.26
N ALA A 15 -5.59 1.29 0.58
CA ALA A 15 -4.28 1.85 0.27
C ALA A 15 -4.06 2.00 -1.24
N VAL A 16 -4.42 0.99 -2.03
CA VAL A 16 -4.35 1.03 -3.50
C VAL A 16 -5.27 2.11 -4.05
N LEU A 17 -6.52 2.19 -3.58
CA LEU A 17 -7.44 3.24 -3.99
C LEU A 17 -6.88 4.64 -3.74
N CYS A 18 -6.34 4.88 -2.54
CA CYS A 18 -5.80 6.18 -2.15
C CYS A 18 -4.50 6.53 -2.88
N LEU A 19 -3.55 5.59 -2.98
CA LEU A 19 -2.19 5.86 -3.45
C LEU A 19 -2.04 5.72 -4.98
N ASP A 20 -2.83 4.86 -5.62
CA ASP A 20 -2.71 4.56 -7.05
C ASP A 20 -3.86 5.14 -7.88
N TYR A 21 -5.07 5.14 -7.35
CA TYR A 21 -6.27 5.56 -8.08
C TYR A 21 -6.78 6.96 -7.69
N GLY A 22 -6.06 7.66 -6.80
CA GLY A 22 -6.39 9.03 -6.39
C GLY A 22 -7.68 9.16 -5.59
N TYR A 23 -8.17 8.07 -4.98
CA TYR A 23 -9.30 8.12 -4.07
C TYR A 23 -8.97 9.02 -2.87
N LYS A 24 -9.92 9.87 -2.49
CA LYS A 24 -9.74 10.83 -1.40
C LYS A 24 -10.54 10.40 -0.18
N LEU A 25 -9.88 10.31 0.97
CA LEU A 25 -10.54 10.07 2.26
C LEU A 25 -11.33 11.28 2.78
N ALA A 26 -11.01 12.48 2.26
CA ALA A 26 -11.70 13.73 2.53
C ALA A 26 -11.50 14.71 1.37
N ASP A 27 -12.44 15.64 1.17
CA ASP A 27 -12.37 16.63 0.09
C ASP A 27 -11.21 17.62 0.24
N LYS A 28 -10.88 17.98 1.50
CA LYS A 28 -9.75 18.84 1.85
C LYS A 28 -8.83 18.16 2.84
N VAL A 29 -7.54 18.50 2.78
CA VAL A 29 -6.51 17.94 3.67
C VAL A 29 -6.79 18.27 5.14
N CYS A 30 -7.36 19.44 5.43
CA CYS A 30 -7.71 19.86 6.80
C CYS A 30 -8.82 19.01 7.44
N ASP A 31 -9.59 18.29 6.63
CA ASP A 31 -10.72 17.49 7.10
C ASP A 31 -10.31 16.04 7.41
N LEU A 32 -9.03 15.69 7.18
CA LEU A 32 -8.50 14.37 7.51
C LEU A 32 -8.41 14.20 9.03
N THR A 33 -8.96 13.10 9.52
CA THR A 33 -8.77 12.70 10.91
C THR A 33 -7.34 12.21 11.13
N ARG A 34 -6.88 12.24 12.39
CA ARG A 34 -5.56 11.71 12.76
C ARG A 34 -5.40 10.25 12.35
N ASP A 35 -6.45 9.44 12.46
CA ASP A 35 -6.40 8.03 12.08
C ASP A 35 -6.28 7.83 10.57
N GLN A 36 -6.96 8.65 9.77
CA GLN A 36 -6.80 8.65 8.30
C GLN A 36 -5.39 9.06 7.89
N ILE A 37 -4.83 10.09 8.53
CA ILE A 37 -3.43 10.51 8.29
C ILE A 37 -2.47 9.38 8.64
N ASN A 38 -2.62 8.78 9.82
CA ASN A 38 -1.76 7.68 10.27
C ASN A 38 -1.88 6.45 9.35
N PHE A 39 -3.09 6.15 8.87
CA PHE A 39 -3.30 5.11 7.87
C PHE A 39 -2.54 5.39 6.58
N LEU A 40 -2.65 6.60 6.01
CA LEU A 40 -1.98 6.95 4.76
C LEU A 40 -0.44 6.85 4.89
N ILE A 41 0.11 7.33 5.99
CA ILE A 41 1.56 7.24 6.29
C ILE A 41 1.99 5.77 6.40
N ALA A 42 1.26 4.98 7.17
CA ALA A 42 1.58 3.56 7.37
C ALA A 42 1.44 2.76 6.06
N ALA A 43 0.41 3.03 5.26
CA ALA A 43 0.21 2.43 3.94
C ALA A 43 1.35 2.76 2.97
N TYR A 44 1.77 4.03 2.93
CA TYR A 44 2.89 4.47 2.11
C TYR A 44 4.20 3.78 2.51
N ASN A 45 4.51 3.74 3.82
CA ASN A 45 5.71 3.07 4.32
C ASN A 45 5.71 1.57 4.03
N TYR A 46 4.56 0.92 4.20
CA TYR A 46 4.43 -0.50 3.90
C TYR A 46 4.64 -0.81 2.41
N ARG A 47 4.11 0.04 1.52
CA ARG A 47 4.34 -0.07 0.08
C ARG A 47 5.80 0.12 -0.30
N MET A 48 6.49 1.08 0.31
CA MET A 48 7.93 1.28 0.11
C MET A 48 8.75 0.07 0.57
N TRP A 49 8.40 -0.51 1.72
CA TRP A 49 9.01 -1.75 2.20
C TRP A 49 8.76 -2.92 1.23
N LEU A 50 7.53 -3.13 0.75
CA LEU A 50 7.22 -4.17 -0.23
C LEU A 50 8.00 -3.99 -1.54
N MET A 51 8.10 -2.76 -2.05
CA MET A 51 8.88 -2.47 -3.26
C MET A 51 10.35 -2.79 -3.08
N LYS A 52 10.90 -2.48 -1.90
CA LYS A 52 12.28 -2.80 -1.53
C LYS A 52 12.49 -4.32 -1.47
N GLU A 53 11.65 -5.04 -0.73
CA GLU A 53 11.71 -6.51 -0.65
C GLU A 53 11.63 -7.15 -2.03
N ILE A 54 10.68 -6.74 -2.88
CA ILE A 54 10.55 -7.23 -4.25
C ILE A 54 11.84 -6.96 -5.05
N SER A 55 12.43 -5.78 -4.90
CA SER A 55 13.67 -5.43 -5.60
C SER A 55 14.89 -6.25 -5.16
N GLU A 56 14.98 -6.58 -3.87
CA GLU A 56 16.05 -7.39 -3.29
C GLU A 56 15.84 -8.88 -3.60
N THR A 57 14.59 -9.34 -3.65
CA THR A 57 14.26 -10.72 -4.01
C THR A 57 14.57 -11.02 -5.48
N LYS A 58 14.70 -10.00 -6.36
CA LYS A 58 14.99 -10.16 -7.81
C LYS A 58 16.29 -10.92 -8.12
N GLU A 59 17.23 -11.05 -7.17
CA GLU A 59 18.42 -11.88 -7.33
C GLU A 59 18.15 -13.41 -7.42
N GLY A 60 16.89 -13.88 -7.38
CA GLY A 60 16.57 -15.31 -7.46
C GLY A 60 15.31 -15.70 -8.25
N TRP A 61 14.80 -14.87 -9.16
CA TRP A 61 13.49 -15.15 -9.80
C TRP A 61 13.59 -16.21 -10.89
N THR A 62 12.80 -17.28 -10.75
CA THR A 62 12.49 -18.21 -11.84
C THR A 62 11.36 -17.63 -12.68
N LYS A 63 11.63 -17.38 -13.97
CA LYS A 63 10.63 -16.89 -14.93
C LYS A 63 9.65 -18.02 -15.25
N ILE A 64 8.39 -17.91 -14.83
CA ILE A 64 7.35 -18.82 -15.30
C ILE A 64 6.98 -18.38 -16.71
N ILE A 65 7.50 -19.11 -17.71
CA ILE A 65 7.09 -18.95 -19.11
C ILE A 65 5.89 -19.87 -19.31
N ILE A 66 4.73 -19.28 -19.58
CA ILE A 66 3.56 -20.02 -20.07
C ILE A 66 3.70 -20.01 -21.59
N GLY A 67 3.97 -21.18 -22.17
CA GLY A 67 4.02 -21.37 -23.62
C GLY A 67 2.61 -21.55 -24.20
N ASP A 68 2.41 -21.01 -25.41
CA ASP A 68 1.19 -21.18 -26.23
C ASP A 68 0.92 -22.64 -26.62
#